data_AF-A0A957CR15-F1
#
_entry.id   AF-A0A957CR15-F1
#
_cell.length_a   1.000
_cell.length_b   1.000
_cell.length_c   1.000
_cell.angle_alpha   90.00
_cell.angle_beta   90.00
_cell.angle_gamma   90.00
#
_symmetry.space_group_name_H-M   'P 1'
#
loop_
_entity.id
_entity.type
_entity.pdbx_description
1 polymer ?
#
loop_
_entity_poly.entity_id
_entity_poly.type
_entity_poly.pdbx_seq_one_letter_code
_entity_poly.pdbx_strand_id
1 'polypeptide(L)'
;MRQLLSRRKSGGRTQTSLPFWLILPTIIVLLAIQVYPALYTVWLSLQEREPQGWAFVGLDNFRRLFATSLFSESVGHTAVFLVGYTGLTLVLGFVIALLLNRNVRFSGLYITLLFIPWIIADLLVGLIFRLMVVPDYGLLSGILQNPNIIPPDGLSVLTAVPPKPWFGDFPFPPAAAMTFLILASAWRALP
;
A
#
# COMPACT_ATOMS: atom_id res chain seq x y z
N MET A 1 -42.72 51.36 -18.93
CA MET A 1 -41.43 52.07 -19.02
C MET A 1 -40.34 51.07 -18.64
N ARG A 2 -40.16 50.01 -19.46
CA ARG A 2 -39.23 49.87 -20.58
C ARG A 2 -37.76 49.96 -20.17
N GLN A 3 -37.08 48.82 -20.38
CA GLN A 3 -35.65 48.65 -20.65
C GLN A 3 -34.71 48.82 -19.46
N LEU A 4 -34.24 47.71 -18.87
CA LEU A 4 -32.82 47.52 -18.48
C LEU A 4 -32.44 46.03 -18.24
N LEU A 5 -33.08 45.07 -18.94
CA LEU A 5 -32.46 43.75 -19.08
C LEU A 5 -31.43 43.82 -20.21
N SER A 6 -30.28 44.42 -19.90
CA SER A 6 -29.11 44.38 -20.77
C SER A 6 -28.64 42.93 -20.83
N ARG A 7 -29.07 42.25 -21.89
CA ARG A 7 -28.54 40.96 -22.32
C ARG A 7 -27.02 41.12 -22.48
N ARG A 8 -26.26 40.71 -21.48
CA ARG A 8 -24.81 40.54 -21.60
C ARG A 8 -24.58 39.37 -22.56
N LYS A 9 -24.57 39.67 -23.86
CA LYS A 9 -24.03 38.77 -24.89
C LYS A 9 -22.55 38.57 -24.56
N SER A 10 -22.23 37.52 -23.81
CA SER A 10 -20.86 37.01 -23.75
C SER A 10 -20.54 36.47 -25.13
N GLY A 11 -19.88 37.30 -25.93
CA GLY A 11 -19.46 37.01 -27.29
C GLY A 11 -18.45 35.86 -27.27
N GLY A 12 -18.82 34.77 -27.93
CA GLY A 12 -17.96 33.62 -28.12
C GLY A 12 -16.78 33.93 -29.03
N ARG A 13 -15.61 33.53 -28.55
CA ARG A 13 -14.63 32.65 -29.22
C ARG A 13 -13.45 32.56 -28.24
N THR A 14 -13.68 31.89 -27.12
CA THR A 14 -12.55 31.45 -26.29
C THR A 14 -11.72 30.56 -27.18
N GLN A 15 -10.46 30.94 -27.39
CA GLN A 15 -9.46 30.08 -27.98
C GLN A 15 -9.38 28.82 -27.09
N THR A 16 -10.11 27.79 -27.48
CA THR A 16 -10.24 26.51 -26.77
C THR A 16 -8.94 25.71 -26.72
N SER A 17 -7.86 26.24 -27.29
CA SER A 17 -6.52 25.64 -27.35
C SER A 17 -5.59 26.11 -26.23
N LEU A 18 -5.78 27.32 -25.68
CA LEU A 18 -4.90 27.86 -24.61
C LEU A 18 -4.82 26.95 -23.37
N PRO A 19 -5.92 26.38 -22.86
CA PRO A 19 -5.85 25.42 -21.75
C PRO A 19 -5.06 24.15 -22.10
N PHE A 20 -5.15 23.65 -23.33
CA PHE A 20 -4.41 22.46 -23.75
C PHE A 20 -2.90 22.72 -23.83
N TRP A 21 -2.49 23.88 -24.34
CA TRP A 21 -1.07 24.27 -24.38
C TRP A 21 -0.46 24.45 -23.00
N LEU A 22 -1.24 24.92 -22.02
CA LEU A 22 -0.79 25.07 -20.63
C LEU A 22 -0.59 23.72 -19.93
N ILE A 23 -1.38 22.70 -20.26
CA ILE A 23 -1.28 21.35 -19.66
C ILE A 23 -0.28 20.47 -20.42
N LEU A 24 0.00 20.78 -21.70
CA LEU A 24 0.92 20.04 -22.55
C LEU A 24 2.30 19.74 -21.92
N PRO A 25 3.02 20.69 -21.29
CA PRO A 25 4.30 20.38 -20.65
C PRO A 25 4.17 19.37 -19.50
N THR A 26 3.10 19.46 -18.71
CA THR A 26 2.81 18.48 -17.65
C THR A 26 2.54 17.09 -18.24
N ILE A 27 1.75 17.00 -19.31
CA ILE A 27 1.48 15.74 -20.01
C ILE A 27 2.77 15.14 -20.56
N ILE A 28 3.61 15.94 -21.22
CA ILE A 28 4.88 15.47 -21.77
C ILE A 28 5.77 14.88 -20.67
N VAL A 29 5.89 15.57 -19.54
CA VAL A 29 6.69 15.09 -18.40
C VAL A 29 6.10 13.79 -17.82
N LEU A 30 4.78 13.72 -17.62
CA LEU A 30 4.13 12.49 -17.15
C LEU A 30 4.31 11.33 -18.13
N LEU A 31 4.18 11.57 -19.43
CA LEU A 31 4.41 10.54 -20.44
C LEU A 31 5.86 10.06 -20.44
N ALA A 32 6.83 10.97 -20.36
CA ALA A 32 8.25 10.64 -20.39
C ALA A 32 8.73 9.91 -19.13
N ILE A 33 8.23 10.28 -17.95
CA ILE A 33 8.72 9.76 -16.67
C ILE A 33 7.88 8.59 -16.15
N GLN A 34 6.57 8.57 -16.41
CA GLN A 34 5.69 7.50 -15.91
C GLN A 34 5.37 6.47 -16.99
N VAL A 35 4.93 6.93 -18.17
CA VAL A 35 4.37 6.04 -19.20
C VAL A 35 5.46 5.35 -20.01
N TYR A 36 6.50 6.08 -20.42
CA TYR A 36 7.61 5.53 -21.17
C TYR A 36 8.30 4.36 -20.44
N PRO A 37 8.76 4.48 -19.17
CA PRO A 37 9.37 3.34 -18.50
C PRO A 37 8.38 2.18 -18.27
N ALA A 38 7.10 2.46 -18.02
CA ALA A 38 6.10 1.41 -17.89
C ALA A 38 5.94 0.60 -19.20
N LEU A 39 5.84 1.28 -20.34
CA LEU A 39 5.81 0.63 -21.65
C LEU A 39 7.12 -0.11 -21.95
N TYR A 40 8.26 0.44 -21.55
CA TYR A 40 9.55 -0.21 -21.69
C TYR A 40 9.66 -1.46 -20.82
N THR A 41 9.12 -1.48 -19.60
CA THR A 41 9.03 -2.69 -18.77
C THR A 41 8.12 -3.74 -19.39
N VAL A 42 6.99 -3.34 -19.97
CA VAL A 42 6.12 -4.26 -20.72
C VAL A 42 6.85 -4.83 -21.91
N TRP A 43 7.56 -4.00 -22.68
CA TRP A 43 8.44 -4.46 -23.74
C TRP A 43 9.41 -5.49 -23.15
N LEU A 44 10.27 -5.11 -22.20
CA LEU A 44 11.27 -5.98 -21.55
C LEU A 44 10.71 -7.31 -21.05
N SER A 45 9.48 -7.36 -20.54
CA SER A 45 8.84 -8.61 -20.08
C SER A 45 8.70 -9.68 -21.18
N LEU A 46 8.72 -9.28 -22.45
CA LEU A 46 8.69 -10.16 -23.63
C LEU A 46 10.07 -10.61 -24.11
N GLN A 47 11.16 -10.11 -23.50
CA GLN A 47 12.52 -10.53 -23.80
C GLN A 47 13.14 -11.26 -22.60
N GLU A 48 14.06 -12.15 -22.90
CA GLU A 48 14.91 -12.82 -21.92
C GLU A 48 16.32 -12.21 -21.98
N ARG A 49 16.94 -12.06 -20.81
CA ARG A 49 18.30 -11.54 -20.71
C ARG A 49 19.28 -12.69 -20.88
N GLU A 50 19.90 -12.77 -22.04
CA GLU A 50 20.94 -13.76 -22.33
C GLU A 50 22.35 -13.16 -22.18
N PRO A 51 23.38 -13.99 -22.01
CA PRO A 51 24.77 -13.51 -21.95
C PRO A 51 25.19 -12.69 -23.18
N GLN A 52 24.60 -12.98 -24.35
CA GLN A 52 24.92 -12.35 -25.63
C GLN A 52 24.10 -11.07 -25.90
N GLY A 53 23.02 -10.82 -25.15
CA GLY A 53 22.08 -9.75 -25.48
C GLY A 53 20.70 -9.91 -24.87
N TRP A 54 19.73 -9.26 -25.48
CA TRP A 54 18.30 -9.47 -25.18
C TRP A 54 17.72 -10.31 -26.31
N ALA A 55 17.11 -11.44 -25.97
CA ALA A 55 16.43 -12.31 -26.93
C ALA A 55 14.91 -12.14 -26.78
N PHE A 56 14.18 -11.99 -27.89
CA PHE A 56 12.72 -11.92 -27.85
C PHE A 56 12.13 -13.33 -27.68
N VAL A 57 11.47 -13.56 -26.54
CA VAL A 57 10.89 -14.86 -26.15
C VAL A 57 9.35 -14.83 -26.10
N GLY A 58 8.74 -13.70 -26.48
CA GLY A 58 7.29 -13.53 -26.48
C GLY A 58 6.70 -13.74 -25.08
N LEU A 59 5.77 -14.69 -24.94
CA LEU A 59 5.06 -14.95 -23.69
C LEU A 59 5.66 -16.07 -22.83
N ASP A 60 6.83 -16.61 -23.20
CA ASP A 60 7.40 -17.75 -22.47
C ASP A 60 7.81 -17.40 -21.04
N ASN A 61 8.24 -16.15 -20.79
CA ASN A 61 8.48 -15.63 -19.44
C ASN A 61 7.23 -15.76 -18.55
N PHE A 62 6.05 -15.43 -19.09
CA PHE A 62 4.79 -15.53 -18.36
C PHE A 62 4.41 -16.98 -18.11
N ARG A 63 4.58 -17.89 -19.10
CA ARG A 63 4.33 -19.32 -18.91
C ARG A 63 5.18 -19.91 -17.80
N ARG A 64 6.48 -19.59 -17.78
CA ARG A 64 7.40 -20.02 -16.72
C ARG A 64 7.00 -19.44 -15.36
N LEU A 65 6.59 -18.18 -15.32
CA LEU A 65 6.12 -17.52 -14.10
C LEU A 65 4.87 -18.20 -13.53
N PHE A 66 3.84 -18.42 -14.34
CA PHE A 66 2.58 -19.05 -13.91
C PHE A 66 2.75 -20.53 -13.55
N ALA A 67 3.76 -21.22 -14.09
CA ALA A 67 4.07 -22.60 -13.73
C ALA A 67 4.77 -22.74 -12.37
N THR A 68 5.26 -21.64 -11.78
CA THR A 68 6.03 -21.68 -10.54
C THR A 68 5.13 -21.46 -9.32
N SER A 69 5.25 -22.31 -8.29
CA SER A 69 4.50 -22.20 -7.03
C SER A 69 4.72 -20.87 -6.29
N LEU A 70 5.93 -20.29 -6.43
CA LEU A 70 6.31 -18.99 -5.88
C LEU A 70 5.41 -17.84 -6.38
N PHE A 71 4.93 -17.91 -7.62
CA PHE A 71 4.07 -16.86 -8.17
C PHE A 71 2.70 -16.89 -7.50
N SER A 72 2.05 -18.06 -7.44
CA SER A 72 0.77 -18.23 -6.75
C SER A 72 0.87 -17.89 -5.27
N GLU A 73 2.00 -18.23 -4.64
CA GLU A 73 2.27 -17.89 -3.25
C GLU A 73 2.36 -16.37 -3.05
N SER A 74 3.15 -15.69 -3.87
CA SER A 74 3.34 -14.23 -3.79
C SER A 74 2.03 -13.47 -4.03
N VAL A 75 1.20 -13.95 -4.97
CA VAL A 75 -0.14 -13.39 -5.22
C VAL A 75 -1.05 -13.59 -4.02
N GLY A 76 -1.05 -14.79 -3.44
CA GLY A 76 -1.82 -15.10 -2.22
C GLY A 76 -1.44 -14.21 -1.05
N HIS A 77 -0.15 -14.06 -0.76
CA HIS A 77 0.36 -13.19 0.30
C HIS A 77 -0.03 -11.73 0.06
N THR A 78 0.08 -11.23 -1.18
CA THR A 78 -0.31 -9.86 -1.54
C THR A 78 -1.80 -9.63 -1.35
N ALA A 79 -2.64 -10.60 -1.74
CA ALA A 79 -4.08 -10.50 -1.58
C ALA A 79 -4.50 -10.49 -0.10
N VAL A 80 -3.92 -11.37 0.73
CA VAL A 80 -4.17 -11.39 2.18
C VAL A 80 -3.71 -10.08 2.82
N PHE A 81 -2.51 -9.60 2.47
CA PHE A 81 -2.01 -8.32 2.94
C PHE A 81 -2.96 -7.19 2.57
N LEU A 82 -3.35 -7.08 1.29
CA LEU A 82 -4.24 -6.03 0.79
C LEU A 82 -5.57 -6.02 1.54
N VAL A 83 -6.25 -7.16 1.62
CA VAL A 83 -7.56 -7.27 2.29
C VAL A 83 -7.44 -6.96 3.78
N GLY A 84 -6.43 -7.51 4.46
CA GLY A 84 -6.21 -7.29 5.88
C GLY A 84 -5.87 -5.83 6.20
N TYR A 85 -4.91 -5.26 5.48
CA TYR A 85 -4.48 -3.86 5.62
C TYR A 85 -5.62 -2.89 5.33
N THR A 86 -6.27 -3.01 4.17
CA THR A 86 -7.36 -2.10 3.78
C THR A 86 -8.56 -2.27 4.70
N GLY A 87 -8.95 -3.50 5.03
CA GLY A 87 -10.06 -3.77 5.96
C GLY A 87 -9.81 -3.16 7.34
N LEU A 88 -8.62 -3.38 7.92
CA LEU A 88 -8.27 -2.85 9.23
C LEU A 88 -8.22 -1.31 9.21
N THR A 89 -7.58 -0.73 8.20
CA THR A 89 -7.46 0.74 8.08
C THR A 89 -8.83 1.40 7.93
N LEU A 90 -9.72 0.81 7.13
CA LEU A 90 -11.09 1.31 6.97
C LEU A 90 -11.88 1.26 8.27
N VAL A 91 -11.82 0.14 8.99
CA VAL A 91 -12.52 -0.02 10.28
C VAL A 91 -12.00 0.99 11.30
N LEU A 92 -10.67 1.08 11.47
CA LEU A 92 -10.06 2.00 12.43
C LEU A 92 -10.33 3.46 12.07
N GLY A 93 -10.14 3.83 10.80
CA GLY A 93 -10.42 5.19 10.33
C GLY A 93 -11.88 5.59 10.50
N PHE A 94 -12.81 4.66 10.24
CA PHE A 94 -14.24 4.90 10.45
C PHE A 94 -14.58 5.07 11.94
N VAL A 95 -14.04 4.22 12.83
CA VAL A 95 -14.23 4.35 14.28
C VAL A 95 -13.70 5.68 14.79
N ILE A 96 -12.49 6.07 14.38
CA ILE A 96 -11.87 7.35 14.75
C ILE A 96 -12.71 8.52 14.25
N ALA A 97 -13.16 8.48 12.99
CA ALA A 97 -14.01 9.52 12.42
C ALA A 97 -15.33 9.67 13.21
N LEU A 98 -15.97 8.57 13.60
CA LEU A 98 -17.18 8.63 14.43
C LEU A 98 -16.94 9.20 15.83
N LEU A 99 -15.81 8.85 16.46
CA LEU A 99 -15.43 9.38 17.77
C LEU A 99 -15.19 10.89 17.69
N LEU A 100 -14.54 11.35 16.62
CA LEU A 100 -14.15 12.74 16.42
C LEU A 100 -15.26 13.63 15.86
N ASN A 101 -16.29 13.02 15.27
CA ASN A 101 -17.52 13.69 14.83
C ASN A 101 -18.41 14.14 16.00
N ARG A 102 -18.21 13.59 17.21
CA ARG A 102 -18.84 14.16 18.41
C ARG A 102 -18.17 15.50 18.74
N ASN A 103 -18.85 16.38 19.46
CA ASN A 103 -18.32 17.69 19.84
C ASN A 103 -17.22 17.53 20.93
N VAL A 104 -16.10 16.89 20.56
CA VAL A 104 -15.02 16.52 21.47
C VAL A 104 -14.21 17.77 21.78
N ARG A 105 -14.07 18.09 23.07
CA ARG A 105 -13.19 19.16 23.53
C ARG A 105 -11.75 18.82 23.09
N PHE A 106 -11.05 19.76 22.46
CA PHE A 106 -9.70 19.58 21.89
C PHE A 106 -9.61 18.68 20.63
N SER A 107 -10.67 18.59 19.82
CA SER A 107 -10.66 17.85 18.52
C SER A 107 -9.39 18.10 17.67
N GLY A 108 -8.93 19.35 17.56
CA GLY A 108 -7.69 19.68 16.82
C GLY A 108 -6.42 19.01 17.36
N LEU A 109 -6.27 18.84 18.67
CA LEU A 109 -5.12 18.15 19.25
C LEU A 109 -5.14 16.65 18.92
N TYR A 110 -6.32 16.01 19.01
CA TYR A 110 -6.47 14.61 18.66
C TYR A 110 -6.18 14.37 17.18
N ILE A 111 -6.70 15.22 16.29
CA ILE A 111 -6.37 15.18 14.86
C ILE A 111 -4.85 15.25 14.69
N THR A 112 -4.18 16.22 15.34
CA THR A 112 -2.74 16.42 15.19
C THR A 112 -1.93 15.20 15.64
N LEU A 113 -2.32 14.53 16.73
CA LEU A 113 -1.65 13.31 17.20
C LEU A 113 -1.87 12.13 16.25
N LEU A 114 -3.04 12.02 15.62
CA LEU A 114 -3.34 10.97 14.67
C LEU A 114 -2.56 11.13 13.36
N PHE A 115 -2.20 12.37 12.98
CA PHE A 115 -1.35 12.66 11.81
C PHE A 115 0.12 12.28 12.00
N ILE A 116 0.60 12.10 13.25
CA ILE A 116 2.00 11.75 13.52
C ILE A 116 2.46 10.52 12.73
N PRO A 117 1.80 9.34 12.83
CA PRO A 117 2.21 8.14 12.11
C PRO A 117 2.28 8.34 10.58
N TRP A 118 1.39 9.14 10.01
CA TRP A 118 1.34 9.40 8.58
C TRP A 118 2.60 10.11 8.04
N ILE A 119 3.25 10.92 8.87
CA ILE A 119 4.44 11.70 8.50
C ILE A 119 5.74 10.86 8.62
N ILE A 120 5.72 9.76 9.37
CA ILE A 120 6.89 8.90 9.59
C ILE A 120 7.24 8.15 8.30
N ALA A 121 8.52 8.12 7.92
CA ALA A 121 9.00 7.39 6.75
C ALA A 121 8.70 5.87 6.81
N ASP A 122 8.39 5.24 5.67
CA ASP A 122 8.00 3.82 5.59
C ASP A 122 9.04 2.90 6.24
N LEU A 123 10.31 3.17 5.96
CA LEU A 123 11.43 2.42 6.50
C LEU A 123 11.50 2.50 8.03
N LEU A 124 11.18 3.67 8.61
CA LEU A 124 11.20 3.86 10.06
C LEU A 124 10.06 3.12 10.74
N VAL A 125 8.87 3.09 10.15
CA VAL A 125 7.75 2.29 10.68
C VAL A 125 8.14 0.81 10.73
N GLY A 126 8.71 0.29 9.64
CA GLY A 126 9.23 -1.08 9.60
C GLY A 126 10.30 -1.34 10.66
N LEU A 127 11.21 -0.39 10.88
CA LEU A 127 12.25 -0.49 11.91
C LEU A 127 11.66 -0.47 13.33
N ILE A 128 10.74 0.44 13.63
CA ILE A 128 10.09 0.54 14.96
C ILE A 128 9.37 -0.76 15.28
N PHE A 129 8.54 -1.25 14.37
CA PHE A 129 7.81 -2.50 14.57
C PHE A 129 8.75 -3.71 14.69
N ARG A 130 9.85 -3.73 13.92
CA ARG A 130 10.90 -4.74 14.08
C ARG A 130 11.54 -4.68 15.46
N LEU A 131 11.89 -3.48 15.94
CA LEU A 131 12.50 -3.28 17.27
C LEU A 131 11.54 -3.68 18.39
N MET A 132 10.24 -3.46 18.23
CA MET A 132 9.23 -3.88 19.20
C MET A 132 9.19 -5.41 19.40
N VAL A 133 9.53 -6.19 18.37
CA VAL A 133 9.48 -7.66 18.40
C VAL A 133 10.85 -8.32 18.56
N VAL A 134 11.92 -7.55 18.82
CA VAL A 134 13.25 -8.13 19.07
C VAL A 134 13.19 -9.05 20.30
N PRO A 135 13.68 -10.30 20.24
CA PRO A 135 13.56 -11.25 21.35
C PRO A 135 14.21 -10.75 22.65
N ASP A 136 15.40 -10.15 22.57
CA ASP A 136 16.20 -9.90 23.77
C ASP A 136 15.73 -8.68 24.59
N TYR A 137 15.19 -7.66 23.93
CA TYR A 137 14.83 -6.37 24.58
C TYR A 137 13.66 -5.64 23.91
N GLY A 138 12.96 -6.27 22.97
CA GLY A 138 11.80 -5.66 22.33
C GLY A 138 10.68 -5.39 23.32
N LEU A 139 9.98 -4.27 23.16
CA LEU A 139 8.87 -3.88 24.05
C LEU A 139 7.78 -4.96 24.17
N LEU A 140 7.60 -5.75 23.12
CA LEU A 140 6.61 -6.82 23.07
C LEU A 140 7.22 -8.19 23.39
N SER A 141 8.52 -8.32 23.60
CA SER A 141 9.20 -9.61 23.75
C SER A 141 8.62 -10.45 24.88
N GLY A 142 8.36 -9.85 26.04
CA GLY A 142 7.79 -10.54 27.21
C GLY A 142 6.37 -11.07 26.99
N ILE A 143 5.55 -10.37 26.19
CA ILE A 143 4.20 -10.84 25.84
C ILE A 143 4.28 -11.92 24.76
N LEU A 144 5.13 -11.71 23.74
CA LEU A 144 5.25 -12.56 22.57
C LEU A 144 5.99 -13.87 22.86
N GLN A 145 6.89 -13.90 23.84
CA GLN A 145 7.58 -15.11 24.31
C GLN A 145 6.73 -15.92 25.30
N ASN A 146 5.61 -15.37 25.78
CA ASN A 146 4.77 -16.07 26.74
C ASN A 146 4.00 -17.21 26.04
N PRO A 147 4.27 -18.49 26.38
CA PRO A 147 3.65 -19.64 25.72
C PRO A 147 2.13 -19.70 25.96
N ASN A 148 1.64 -19.06 27.02
CA ASN A 148 0.21 -19.02 27.34
C ASN A 148 -0.58 -18.08 26.42
N ILE A 149 0.11 -17.11 25.79
CA ILE A 149 -0.51 -16.10 24.93
C ILE A 149 -0.31 -16.48 23.46
N ILE A 150 0.86 -17.02 23.10
CA ILE A 150 1.20 -17.46 21.74
C ILE A 150 1.75 -18.90 21.76
N PRO A 151 0.88 -19.92 21.72
CA PRO A 151 1.31 -21.32 21.60
C PRO A 151 1.71 -21.67 20.14
N PRO A 152 2.67 -22.60 19.90
CA PRO A 152 3.33 -23.49 20.86
C PRO A 152 4.67 -22.97 21.43
N ASP A 153 5.34 -22.04 20.74
CA ASP A 153 6.76 -21.69 20.99
C ASP A 153 7.00 -20.15 21.10
N GLY A 154 5.96 -19.34 21.32
CA GLY A 154 6.09 -17.89 21.48
C GLY A 154 6.55 -17.15 20.22
N LEU A 155 7.54 -16.25 20.36
CA LEU A 155 8.06 -15.37 19.29
C LEU A 155 8.71 -16.16 18.14
N SER A 156 9.08 -17.42 18.37
CA SER A 156 9.60 -18.32 17.33
C SER A 156 8.54 -18.67 16.26
N VAL A 157 7.25 -18.42 16.51
CA VAL A 157 6.20 -18.44 15.48
C VAL A 157 6.42 -17.35 14.41
N LEU A 158 7.12 -16.26 14.76
CA LEU A 158 7.49 -15.19 13.83
C LEU A 158 8.78 -15.49 13.06
N THR A 159 9.64 -16.39 13.55
CA THR A 159 11.03 -16.52 13.06
C THR A 159 11.52 -17.94 12.74
N ALA A 160 10.93 -19.01 13.27
CA ALA A 160 11.53 -20.35 13.25
C ALA A 160 10.59 -21.53 12.95
N VAL A 161 9.25 -21.37 13.04
CA VAL A 161 8.30 -22.44 12.70
C VAL A 161 7.79 -22.24 11.27
N PRO A 162 7.70 -23.30 10.41
CA PRO A 162 7.05 -23.19 9.12
C PRO A 162 5.66 -22.58 9.32
N PRO A 163 5.32 -21.50 8.60
CA PRO A 163 4.15 -20.71 8.92
C PRO A 163 2.90 -21.58 8.85
N LYS A 164 2.03 -21.49 9.86
CA LYS A 164 0.74 -22.19 9.89
C LYS A 164 -0.32 -21.32 9.23
N PRO A 165 -1.24 -21.90 8.43
CA PRO A 165 -2.31 -21.14 7.80
C PRO A 165 -3.18 -20.46 8.84
N TRP A 166 -3.45 -19.16 8.67
CA TRP A 166 -4.39 -18.46 9.56
C TRP A 166 -5.83 -18.92 9.34
N PHE A 167 -6.16 -19.43 8.14
CA PHE A 167 -7.50 -19.81 7.74
C PHE A 167 -7.50 -21.18 7.04
N GLY A 168 -8.08 -22.21 7.68
CA GLY A 168 -8.29 -23.54 7.08
C GLY A 168 -7.02 -24.13 6.43
N ASP A 169 -7.18 -24.75 5.26
CA ASP A 169 -6.09 -25.30 4.44
C ASP A 169 -5.53 -24.26 3.45
N PHE A 170 -5.36 -23.00 3.88
CA PHE A 170 -4.82 -21.97 2.97
C PHE A 170 -3.45 -22.42 2.44
N PRO A 171 -3.27 -22.51 1.11
CA PRO A 171 -2.10 -23.14 0.50
C PRO A 171 -0.79 -22.39 0.79
N PHE A 172 -0.88 -21.13 1.21
CA PHE A 172 0.26 -20.21 1.39
C PHE A 172 0.19 -19.54 2.77
N PRO A 173 0.42 -20.27 3.86
CA PRO A 173 0.29 -19.72 5.20
C PRO A 173 1.08 -18.42 5.38
N PRO A 174 0.41 -17.28 5.60
CA PRO A 174 1.13 -16.03 5.82
C PRO A 174 1.93 -16.16 7.12
N ALA A 175 3.23 -15.86 7.04
CA ALA A 175 4.08 -15.83 8.23
C ALA A 175 3.45 -14.90 9.27
N ALA A 176 3.63 -15.18 10.55
CA ALA A 176 3.10 -14.31 11.59
C ALA A 176 3.70 -12.88 11.48
N ALA A 177 4.82 -12.69 10.78
CA ALA A 177 5.31 -11.37 10.35
C ALA A 177 4.27 -10.55 9.55
N MET A 178 3.40 -11.19 8.78
CA MET A 178 2.35 -10.54 7.99
C MET A 178 1.31 -9.82 8.87
N THR A 179 0.96 -10.34 10.05
CA THR A 179 0.04 -9.61 10.95
C THR A 179 0.70 -8.33 11.44
N PHE A 180 1.98 -8.39 11.79
CA PHE A 180 2.76 -7.22 12.20
C PHE A 180 2.87 -6.20 11.06
N LEU A 181 3.08 -6.65 9.82
CA LEU A 181 3.08 -5.76 8.65
C LEU A 181 1.72 -5.11 8.45
N ILE A 182 0.62 -5.86 8.51
CA ILE A 182 -0.75 -5.32 8.38
C ILE A 182 -1.01 -4.27 9.47
N LEU A 183 -0.66 -4.57 10.73
CA LEU A 183 -0.82 -3.64 11.86
C LEU A 183 0.02 -2.38 11.68
N ALA A 184 1.30 -2.54 11.29
CA ALA A 184 2.22 -1.44 11.08
C ALA A 184 1.77 -0.51 9.95
N SER A 185 1.39 -1.11 8.82
CA SER A 185 0.87 -0.37 7.67
C SER A 185 -0.43 0.32 8.02
N ALA A 186 -1.37 -0.36 8.68
CA ALA A 186 -2.65 0.22 9.06
C ALA A 186 -2.49 1.40 10.04
N TRP A 187 -1.62 1.26 11.04
CA TRP A 187 -1.30 2.34 11.97
C TRP A 187 -0.69 3.56 11.26
N ARG A 188 0.23 3.35 10.32
CA ARG A 188 0.81 4.42 9.50
C ARG A 188 -0.22 5.11 8.61
N ALA A 189 -1.17 4.34 8.10
CA ALA A 189 -2.19 4.83 7.18
C ALA A 189 -3.31 5.64 7.85
N LEU A 190 -3.35 5.66 9.19
CA LEU A 190 -4.28 6.52 9.90
C LEU A 190 -3.91 8.00 9.68
N PRO A 191 -4.89 8.84 9.30
CA PRO A 191 -4.72 10.28 9.19
C PRO A 191 -4.74 10.94 10.56
#